data_AF-A0A529FBJ0-F1
#
_entry.id   AF-A0A529FBJ0-F1
#
_cell.length_a   1.000
_cell.length_b   1.000
_cell.length_c   1.000
_cell.angle_alpha   90.00
_cell.angle_beta   90.00
_cell.angle_gamma   90.00
#
_symmetry.space_group_name_H-M   'P 1'
#
loop_
_entity.id
_entity.type
_entity.pdbx_description
1 polymer ?
#
loop_
_entity_poly.entity_id
_entity_poly.type
_entity_poly.pdbx_seq_one_letter_code
_entity_poly.pdbx_strand_id
1 'polypeptide(L)'
;AHVNRLPVLFLPGDVFANRLPDPVLQQAEDFSDGTASVNDCFRAVSRYFDRITRPEQIIPALNRAMQVLTDPAECGPVTLSLCQDVQAEAYDYPESLFAERVWTPRRVRPDRNELAAAVAALKGAKKPLV
;
A
#
# COMPACT_ATOMS: atom_id res chain seq x y z
N ALA A 1 12.70 -0.36 1.42
CA ALA A 1 11.56 -1.30 1.40
C ALA A 1 11.07 -1.62 -0.02
N HIS A 2 10.87 -0.63 -0.91
CA HIS A 2 10.36 -0.83 -2.27
C HIS A 2 11.14 -1.87 -3.12
N VAL A 3 12.45 -1.67 -3.27
CA VAL A 3 13.30 -2.56 -4.10
C VAL A 3 13.32 -3.98 -3.54
N ASN A 4 13.39 -4.11 -2.22
CA ASN A 4 13.47 -5.40 -1.53
C ASN A 4 12.11 -6.09 -1.33
N ARG A 5 11.02 -5.52 -1.87
CA ARG A 5 9.64 -6.04 -1.72
C ARG A 5 9.26 -6.34 -0.27
N LEU A 6 9.62 -5.44 0.64
CA LEU A 6 9.29 -5.58 2.06
C LEU A 6 7.90 -4.99 2.35
N PRO A 7 7.02 -5.72 3.06
CA PRO A 7 5.71 -5.21 3.43
C PRO A 7 5.87 -4.16 4.53
N VAL A 8 5.51 -2.91 4.21
CA VAL A 8 5.52 -1.78 5.16
C VAL A 8 4.29 -0.94 4.91
N LEU A 9 3.52 -0.67 5.97
CA LEU A 9 2.37 0.23 5.92
C LEU A 9 2.77 1.58 6.55
N PHE A 10 2.67 2.65 5.78
CA PHE A 10 2.83 4.02 6.25
C PHE A 10 1.46 4.68 6.39
N LEU A 11 1.22 5.34 7.54
CA LEU A 11 0.00 6.08 7.85
C LEU A 11 0.33 7.54 8.23
N PRO A 12 0.92 8.35 7.32
CA PRO A 12 1.22 9.73 7.63
C PRO A 12 -0.05 10.58 7.72
N GLY A 13 -0.05 11.59 8.60
CA GLY A 13 -1.05 12.65 8.55
C GLY A 13 -0.84 13.54 7.33
N ASP A 14 -1.92 14.15 6.82
CA ASP A 14 -1.92 15.01 5.64
C ASP A 14 -2.57 16.37 5.92
N VAL A 15 -2.75 17.19 4.87
CA VAL A 15 -3.46 18.47 4.90
C VAL A 15 -4.93 18.32 5.30
N PHE A 16 -5.61 19.43 5.59
CA PHE A 16 -7.06 19.45 5.83
C PHE A 16 -7.81 19.28 4.50
N ALA A 17 -8.69 18.28 4.41
CA ALA A 17 -9.51 18.04 3.22
C ALA A 17 -10.46 19.23 2.94
N ASN A 18 -10.99 19.85 4.00
CA ASN A 18 -11.90 21.00 3.91
C ASN A 18 -11.23 22.35 3.63
N ARG A 19 -9.90 22.45 3.79
CA ARG A 19 -9.08 23.65 3.58
C ARG A 19 -9.51 24.91 4.35
N LEU A 20 -10.31 24.76 5.41
CA LEU A 20 -10.79 25.89 6.22
C LEU A 20 -9.65 26.57 7.02
N PRO A 21 -8.72 25.83 7.64
CA PRO A 21 -7.57 26.43 8.28
C PRO A 21 -6.37 26.33 7.33
N ASP A 22 -6.21 27.26 6.39
CA ASP A 22 -5.05 27.27 5.48
C ASP A 22 -4.20 28.53 5.67
N PRO A 23 -2.87 28.43 5.92
CA PRO A 23 -2.10 27.22 6.26
C PRO A 23 -2.13 26.88 7.76
N VAL A 24 -2.16 25.58 8.12
CA VAL A 24 -1.95 25.12 9.51
C VAL A 24 -0.46 24.90 9.84
N LEU A 25 -0.15 24.92 11.14
CA LEU A 25 1.15 24.49 11.66
C LEU A 25 1.50 23.08 11.14
N GLN A 26 2.69 22.95 10.55
CA GLN A 26 3.21 21.72 9.90
C GLN A 26 2.65 21.38 8.51
N GLN A 27 1.83 22.23 7.89
CA GLN A 27 1.51 22.12 6.46
C GLN A 27 2.64 22.70 5.61
N ALA A 28 2.99 22.03 4.51
CA ALA A 28 3.89 22.61 3.53
C ALA A 28 3.18 23.77 2.80
N GLU A 29 3.83 24.92 2.74
CA GLU A 29 3.30 26.10 2.06
C GLU A 29 3.56 25.98 0.55
N ASP A 30 2.51 25.67 -0.21
CA ASP A 30 2.52 25.77 -1.67
C ASP A 30 1.45 26.78 -2.11
N PHE A 31 1.89 27.98 -2.49
CA PHE A 31 1.02 29.06 -2.93
C PHE A 31 0.41 28.83 -4.33
N SER A 32 0.88 27.82 -5.05
CA SER A 32 0.42 27.46 -6.39
C SER A 32 -0.57 26.29 -6.40
N ASP A 33 -0.51 25.41 -5.40
CA ASP A 33 -1.38 24.25 -5.27
C ASP A 33 -1.68 23.90 -3.81
N GLY A 34 -2.86 24.30 -3.32
CA GLY A 34 -3.35 23.96 -1.97
C GLY A 34 -3.73 22.48 -1.76
N THR A 35 -3.47 21.61 -2.74
CA THR A 35 -3.62 20.15 -2.61
C THR A 35 -2.31 19.40 -2.53
N ALA A 36 -1.19 20.09 -2.81
CA ALA A 36 0.13 19.52 -2.72
C ALA A 36 0.51 19.25 -1.26
N SER A 37 1.15 18.11 -1.04
CA SER A 37 1.61 17.71 0.28
C SER A 37 2.97 17.03 0.18
N VAL A 38 3.79 17.15 1.23
CA VAL A 38 5.08 16.45 1.30
C VAL A 38 4.88 14.94 1.13
N ASN A 39 3.73 14.41 1.53
CA ASN A 39 3.41 12.99 1.38
C ASN A 39 3.38 12.53 -0.09
N ASP A 40 3.20 13.44 -1.06
CA ASP A 40 3.25 13.08 -2.49
C ASP A 40 4.62 12.50 -2.91
N CYS A 41 5.70 12.78 -2.15
CA CYS A 41 7.01 12.15 -2.39
C CYS A 41 6.99 10.62 -2.20
N PHE A 42 6.03 10.08 -1.44
CA PHE A 42 5.89 8.63 -1.26
C PHE A 42 5.28 7.93 -2.46
N ARG A 43 4.62 8.64 -3.40
CA ARG A 43 3.91 8.02 -4.54
C ARG A 43 4.85 7.17 -5.39
N ALA A 44 6.03 7.68 -5.71
CA ALA A 44 7.00 6.98 -6.56
C ALA A 44 7.64 5.75 -5.89
N VAL A 45 7.62 5.68 -4.55
CA VAL A 45 8.28 4.62 -3.78
C VAL A 45 7.29 3.68 -3.07
N SER A 46 5.99 3.92 -3.22
CA SER A 46 4.93 3.03 -2.73
C SER A 46 4.41 2.16 -3.87
N ARG A 47 4.09 0.90 -3.58
CA ARG A 47 3.35 0.02 -4.50
C ARG A 47 1.88 0.41 -4.58
N TYR A 48 1.36 0.96 -3.48
CA TYR A 48 0.03 1.56 -3.43
C TYR A 48 0.10 2.82 -2.56
N PHE A 49 -0.39 3.92 -3.12
CA PHE A 49 -0.54 5.19 -2.43
C PHE A 49 -2.00 5.61 -2.53
N ASP A 50 -2.57 6.04 -1.42
CA ASP A 50 -3.88 6.67 -1.38
C ASP A 50 -3.89 7.87 -0.43
N ARG A 51 -4.76 8.84 -0.70
CA ARG A 51 -5.01 9.99 0.17
C ARG A 51 -6.47 9.95 0.60
N ILE A 52 -6.67 9.69 1.89
CA ILE A 52 -7.97 9.56 2.52
C ILE A 52 -8.48 10.97 2.84
N THR A 53 -9.40 11.45 2.02
CA THR A 53 -10.08 12.75 2.12
C THR A 53 -11.51 12.64 2.63
N ARG A 54 -12.02 11.42 2.82
CA ARG A 54 -13.32 11.10 3.40
C ARG A 54 -13.24 9.81 4.23
N PRO A 55 -13.98 9.67 5.33
CA PRO A 55 -13.84 8.53 6.24
C PRO A 55 -14.17 7.18 5.57
N GLU A 56 -15.19 7.12 4.71
CA GLU A 56 -15.61 5.88 4.04
C GLU A 56 -14.54 5.28 3.12
N GLN A 57 -13.58 6.09 2.64
CA GLN A 57 -12.51 5.63 1.75
C GLN A 57 -11.54 4.67 2.45
N ILE A 58 -11.46 4.71 3.78
CA ILE A 58 -10.52 3.87 4.53
C ILE A 58 -10.83 2.37 4.38
N ILE A 59 -12.11 2.01 4.18
CA ILE A 59 -12.56 0.62 4.04
C ILE A 59 -11.94 -0.05 2.79
N PRO A 60 -12.17 0.47 1.56
CA PRO A 60 -11.54 -0.10 0.38
C PRO A 60 -10.01 0.06 0.41
N ALA A 61 -9.50 1.16 0.97
CA ALA A 61 -8.06 1.42 1.04
C ALA A 61 -7.33 0.39 1.91
N LEU A 62 -7.84 0.06 3.10
CA LEU A 62 -7.26 -0.98 3.96
C LEU A 62 -7.33 -2.37 3.31
N ASN A 63 -8.44 -2.72 2.66
CA ASN A 63 -8.53 -3.98 1.93
C ASN A 63 -7.50 -4.06 0.80
N ARG A 64 -7.31 -2.98 0.03
CA ARG A 64 -6.29 -2.92 -1.02
C ARG A 64 -4.88 -2.95 -0.46
N ALA A 65 -4.63 -2.25 0.66
CA ALA A 65 -3.36 -2.28 1.36
C ALA A 65 -2.97 -3.70 1.75
N MET A 66 -3.88 -4.47 2.35
CA MET A 66 -3.62 -5.85 2.73
C MET A 66 -3.36 -6.76 1.53
N GLN A 67 -4.05 -6.56 0.40
CA GLN A 67 -3.75 -7.30 -0.83
C GLN A 67 -2.30 -7.04 -1.29
N VAL A 68 -1.87 -5.78 -1.35
CA VAL A 68 -0.52 -5.42 -1.80
C VAL A 68 0.53 -5.94 -0.83
N LEU A 69 0.33 -5.77 0.48
CA LEU A 69 1.29 -6.21 1.51
C LEU A 69 1.45 -7.73 1.59
N THR A 70 0.48 -8.51 1.10
CA THR A 70 0.49 -9.99 1.22
C THR A 70 0.69 -10.71 -0.11
N ASP A 71 0.67 -10.00 -1.24
CA ASP A 71 0.88 -10.57 -2.57
C ASP A 71 2.39 -10.70 -2.89
N PRO A 72 2.94 -11.90 -3.12
CA PRO A 72 4.37 -12.08 -3.43
C PRO A 72 4.86 -11.33 -4.68
N ALA A 73 4.00 -11.06 -5.66
CA ALA A 73 4.35 -10.35 -6.88
C ALA A 73 4.40 -8.84 -6.67
N GLU A 74 3.39 -8.30 -5.96
CA GLU A 74 3.20 -6.86 -5.77
C GLU A 74 3.75 -6.33 -4.43
N CYS A 75 4.24 -7.22 -3.55
CA CYS A 75 4.68 -6.86 -2.21
C CYS A 75 5.64 -5.66 -2.19
N GLY A 76 5.36 -4.73 -1.29
CA GLY A 76 6.16 -3.55 -1.07
C GLY A 76 5.43 -2.54 -0.20
N PRO A 77 5.94 -1.30 -0.14
CA PRO A 77 5.39 -0.27 0.71
C PRO A 77 3.99 0.16 0.28
N VAL A 78 3.10 0.36 1.24
CA VAL A 78 1.80 0.98 1.07
C VAL A 78 1.77 2.26 1.90
N THR A 79 1.28 3.35 1.34
CA THR A 79 1.12 4.62 2.04
C THR A 79 -0.33 5.06 1.97
N LEU A 80 -1.00 5.13 3.11
CA LEU A 80 -2.34 5.71 3.23
C LEU A 80 -2.22 7.04 3.97
N SER A 81 -2.25 8.13 3.21
CA SER A 81 -2.13 9.48 3.75
C SER A 81 -3.47 9.94 4.30
N LEU A 82 -3.52 10.40 5.55
CA LEU A 82 -4.76 10.66 6.29
C LEU A 82 -4.96 12.15 6.54
N CYS A 83 -5.92 12.79 5.86
CA CYS A 83 -6.27 14.17 6.14
C CYS A 83 -6.68 14.36 7.61
N GLN A 84 -6.20 15.43 8.26
CA GLN A 84 -6.32 15.61 9.71
C GLN A 84 -7.77 15.79 10.19
N ASP A 85 -8.55 16.58 9.46
CA ASP A 85 -9.98 16.78 9.72
C ASP A 85 -10.77 15.49 9.56
N VAL A 86 -10.45 14.70 8.53
CA VAL A 86 -11.11 13.43 8.25
C VAL A 86 -10.91 12.41 9.38
N GLN A 87 -9.75 12.43 10.03
CA GLN A 87 -9.49 11.54 11.19
C GLN A 87 -10.39 11.83 12.39
N ALA A 88 -10.96 13.04 12.49
CA ALA A 88 -11.88 13.42 13.55
C ALA A 88 -13.36 13.17 13.19
N GLU A 89 -13.67 12.80 11.95
CA GLU A 89 -15.03 12.54 11.51
C GLU A 89 -15.56 11.20 12.05
N ALA A 90 -16.78 11.22 12.59
CA ALA A 90 -17.48 10.00 12.95
C ALA A 90 -18.08 9.36 11.69
N TYR A 91 -17.87 8.05 11.54
CA TYR A 91 -18.46 7.28 10.45
C TYR A 91 -18.91 5.91 10.95
N ASP A 92 -20.05 5.44 10.43
CA ASP A 92 -20.64 4.16 10.79
C ASP A 92 -19.94 3.01 10.04
N TYR A 93 -18.76 2.65 10.53
CA TYR A 93 -17.98 1.57 9.94
C TYR A 93 -18.65 0.22 10.20
N PRO A 94 -18.72 -0.66 9.19
CA PRO A 94 -19.28 -1.99 9.39
C PRO A 94 -18.42 -2.76 10.41
N GLU A 95 -19.04 -3.38 11.41
CA GLU A 95 -18.33 -4.14 12.47
C GLU A 95 -17.35 -5.18 11.91
N SER A 96 -17.68 -5.76 10.74
CA SER A 96 -16.83 -6.71 10.02
C SER A 96 -15.44 -6.17 9.64
N LEU A 97 -15.26 -4.84 9.60
CA LEU A 97 -13.96 -4.20 9.34
C LEU A 97 -12.96 -4.47 10.49
N PHE A 98 -13.47 -4.57 11.72
CA PHE A 98 -12.66 -4.75 12.94
C PHE A 98 -12.50 -6.21 13.33
N ALA A 99 -13.23 -7.12 12.67
CA ALA A 99 -13.08 -8.54 12.88
C ALA A 99 -11.65 -8.98 12.51
N GLU A 100 -11.02 -9.78 13.37
CA GLU A 100 -9.69 -10.31 13.11
C GLU A 100 -9.69 -11.11 11.80
N ARG A 101 -8.72 -10.83 10.94
CA ARG A 101 -8.54 -11.51 9.66
C ARG A 101 -7.10 -11.95 9.48
N VAL A 102 -6.90 -13.26 9.35
CA VAL A 102 -5.62 -13.85 8.95
C VAL A 102 -5.54 -13.92 7.43
N TRP A 103 -4.57 -13.23 6.84
CA TRP A 103 -4.34 -13.22 5.40
C TRP A 103 -3.32 -14.29 5.01
N THR A 104 -3.79 -15.38 4.41
CA THR A 104 -2.91 -16.46 3.93
C THR A 104 -2.40 -16.16 2.52
N PRO A 105 -1.07 -16.07 2.30
CA PRO A 105 -0.51 -15.85 0.98
C PRO A 105 -0.86 -17.01 0.04
N ARG A 106 -1.33 -16.70 -1.17
CA ARG A 106 -1.57 -17.72 -2.20
C ARG A 106 -0.23 -18.20 -2.73
N ARG A 107 -0.01 -19.52 -2.75
CA ARG A 107 1.17 -20.15 -3.35
C ARG A 107 0.77 -20.78 -4.68
N VAL A 108 0.78 -19.98 -5.75
CA VAL A 108 0.50 -20.46 -7.10
C VAL A 108 1.63 -21.39 -7.52
N ARG A 109 1.28 -22.58 -7.99
CA ARG A 109 2.25 -23.56 -8.50
C ARG A 109 2.72 -23.13 -9.91
N PRO A 110 4.00 -23.31 -10.27
CA PRO A 110 4.45 -23.14 -11.65
C PRO A 110 3.76 -24.14 -12.60
N ASP A 111 3.72 -23.79 -13.89
CA ASP A 111 3.21 -24.68 -14.93
C ASP A 111 3.96 -26.03 -14.93
N ARG A 112 3.23 -27.11 -15.21
CA ARG A 112 3.78 -28.47 -15.12
C ARG A 112 4.81 -28.75 -16.21
N ASN A 113 4.60 -28.23 -17.41
CA ASN A 113 5.48 -28.46 -18.55
C ASN A 113 6.73 -27.60 -18.43
N GLU A 114 6.59 -26.33 -18.04
CA GLU A 114 7.74 -25.45 -17.76
C GLU A 114 8.62 -26.01 -16.64
N LEU A 115 8.01 -26.50 -15.56
CA LEU A 115 8.74 -27.13 -14.47
C LEU A 115 9.48 -28.39 -14.94
N ALA A 116 8.84 -29.24 -15.76
CA ALA A 116 9.48 -30.44 -16.31
C ALA A 116 10.68 -30.10 -17.19
N ALA A 117 10.57 -29.05 -18.02
CA ALA A 117 11.67 -28.57 -18.87
C ALA A 117 12.84 -28.04 -18.02
N ALA A 118 12.57 -27.23 -16.98
CA ALA A 118 13.59 -26.72 -16.07
C ALA A 118 14.32 -27.87 -15.33
N VAL A 119 13.57 -28.88 -14.87
CA VAL A 119 14.15 -30.07 -14.22
C VAL A 119 15.05 -30.87 -15.17
N ALA A 120 14.62 -31.05 -16.43
CA ALA A 120 15.43 -31.75 -17.43
C ALA A 120 16.75 -31.00 -17.71
N ALA A 121 16.70 -29.67 -17.84
CA ALA A 121 17.88 -28.84 -18.05
C ALA A 121 18.87 -28.92 -16.88
N LEU A 122 18.36 -28.84 -15.64
CA LEU A 122 19.20 -28.96 -14.44
C LEU A 122 19.85 -30.34 -14.30
N LYS A 123 19.12 -31.42 -14.62
CA LYS A 123 19.67 -32.80 -14.59
C LYS A 123 20.75 -33.03 -15.65
N GLY A 124 20.67 -32.36 -16.79
CA GLY A 124 21.67 -32.46 -17.86
C GLY A 124 22.93 -31.63 -17.63
N ALA A 125 22.92 -30.71 -16.66
CA ALA A 125 24.04 -29.81 -16.40
C ALA A 125 25.18 -30.50 -15.63
N LYS A 126 26.43 -30.29 -16.08
CA LYS A 126 27.61 -30.89 -15.42
C LYS A 126 28.01 -30.19 -14.11
N LYS A 127 27.71 -28.89 -13.97
CA LYS A 127 28.03 -28.05 -12.81
C LYS A 127 26.95 -26.97 -12.61
N PRO A 128 25.71 -27.35 -12.26
CA PRO A 128 24.64 -26.38 -12.08
C PRO A 128 24.91 -25.48 -10.87
N LEU A 129 24.50 -24.23 -10.98
CA LEU A 129 24.41 -23.25 -9.90
C LEU A 129 22.98 -22.68 -9.93
N VAL A 130 22.41 -22.45 -8.75
CA VAL A 130 21.07 -21.85 -8.58
C VAL A 130 21.23 -20.44 -8.04
#